data_AF-A0A7C4DVV9-F1
#
_entry.id   AF-A0A7C4DVV9-F1
#
_cell.length_a   1.000
_cell.length_b   1.000
_cell.length_c   1.000
_cell.angle_alpha   90.00
_cell.angle_beta   90.00
_cell.angle_gamma   90.00
#
_symmetry.space_group_name_H-M   'P 1'
#
loop_
_entity.id
_entity.type
_entity.pdbx_description
1 polymer ?
#
loop_
_entity_poly.entity_id
_entity_poly.type
_entity_poly.pdbx_seq_one_letter_code
_entity_poly.pdbx_strand_id
1 'polypeptide(L)'
;MSFTNILAELNREIASSMRRREALKTLFSEGKVSQRTFNILSKEMVDIEAAAINMKEKIEGSIKFWKAVASEEARILENLLVDFRFKSLIGELNEEGWRSISTIIGLCIDSINTFADKMGRIAKSNADLKANSPLRKRRNNTSLSPSQRRAELKSSDGSRCMNPWKPNCGRTEIRLSIYYNGRILPICDECWKEISEKNIEWTE
;
A
#
# COMPACT_ATOMS: atom_id res chain seq x y z
N MET A 1 -0.33 -9.96 1.65
CA MET A 1 -0.37 -8.50 1.43
C MET A 1 -0.40 -8.21 -0.07
N SER A 2 -1.15 -7.22 -0.54
CA SER A 2 -1.25 -6.84 -1.96
C SER A 2 -0.28 -5.70 -2.30
N PHE A 3 0.35 -5.70 -3.48
CA PHE A 3 1.20 -4.60 -3.96
C PHE A 3 0.50 -3.23 -3.91
N THR A 4 -0.81 -3.19 -4.12
CA THR A 4 -1.62 -1.97 -3.97
C THR A 4 -1.50 -1.36 -2.58
N ASN A 5 -1.54 -2.20 -1.54
CA ASN A 5 -1.55 -1.76 -0.15
C ASN A 5 -0.17 -1.24 0.22
N ILE A 6 0.89 -1.96 -0.19
CA ILE A 6 2.28 -1.57 0.06
C ILE A 6 2.58 -0.23 -0.62
N LEU A 7 2.17 -0.04 -1.88
CA LEU A 7 2.35 1.23 -2.59
C LEU A 7 1.57 2.38 -1.94
N ALA A 8 0.34 2.13 -1.50
CA ALA A 8 -0.46 3.12 -0.79
C ALA A 8 0.18 3.53 0.55
N GLU A 9 0.75 2.57 1.27
CA GLU A 9 1.43 2.79 2.55
C GLU A 9 2.75 3.54 2.39
N LEU A 10 3.57 3.17 1.41
CA LEU A 10 4.78 3.92 1.05
C LEU A 10 4.46 5.36 0.64
N ASN A 11 3.43 5.57 -0.19
CA ASN A 11 3.00 6.91 -0.56
C ASN A 11 2.54 7.74 0.65
N ARG A 12 1.83 7.11 1.58
CA ARG A 12 1.40 7.75 2.84
C ARG A 12 2.60 8.14 3.69
N GLU A 13 3.60 7.26 3.80
CA GLU A 13 4.80 7.50 4.62
C GLU A 13 5.66 8.62 4.02
N ILE A 14 5.86 8.64 2.70
CA ILE A 14 6.53 9.74 2.00
C ILE A 14 5.82 11.07 2.29
N ALA A 15 4.50 11.13 2.12
CA ALA A 15 3.72 12.35 2.38
C ALA A 15 3.71 12.75 3.86
N SER A 16 3.75 11.78 4.79
CA SER A 16 3.85 12.01 6.23
C SER A 16 5.22 12.56 6.61
N SER A 17 6.30 11.99 6.07
CA SER A 17 7.67 12.45 6.31
C SER A 17 7.88 13.88 5.80
N MET A 18 7.42 14.18 4.58
CA MET A 18 7.50 15.54 4.02
C MET A 18 6.79 16.58 4.89
N ARG A 19 5.60 16.24 5.44
CA ARG A 19 4.86 17.14 6.36
C ARG A 19 5.60 17.34 7.68
N ARG A 20 6.16 16.28 8.26
CA ARG A 20 6.96 16.38 9.50
C ARG A 20 8.21 17.24 9.28
N ARG A 21 8.89 17.09 8.14
CA ARG A 21 10.06 17.89 7.78
C ARG A 21 9.72 19.37 7.60
N GLU A 22 8.57 19.69 7.02
CA GLU A 22 8.12 21.08 6.90
C GLU A 22 7.78 21.69 8.27
N ALA A 23 7.09 20.95 9.13
CA ALA A 23 6.84 21.40 10.51
C ALA A 23 8.14 21.63 11.29
N LEU A 24 9.13 20.76 11.10
CA LEU A 24 10.46 20.91 11.69
C LEU A 24 11.18 22.18 11.19
N LYS A 25 11.06 22.53 9.90
CA LYS A 25 11.58 23.81 9.38
C LYS A 25 10.92 25.00 10.04
N THR A 26 9.59 24.97 10.22
CA THR A 26 8.87 26.05 10.91
C THR A 26 9.40 26.22 12.34
N LEU A 27 9.52 25.13 13.10
CA LEU A 27 10.04 25.18 14.48
C LEU A 27 11.47 25.70 14.55
N PHE A 28 12.31 25.35 13.58
CA PHE A 28 13.66 25.88 13.48
C PHE A 28 13.67 27.38 13.17
N SER A 29 12.83 27.84 12.22
CA SER A 29 12.72 29.27 11.88
C SER A 29 12.18 30.13 13.03
N GLU A 30 11.36 29.55 13.90
CA GLU A 30 10.85 30.20 15.12
C GLU A 30 11.85 30.18 16.28
N GLY A 31 13.05 29.62 16.09
CA GLY A 31 14.08 29.50 17.12
C GLY A 31 13.75 28.49 18.24
N LYS A 32 12.69 27.68 18.08
CA LYS A 32 12.26 26.68 19.07
C LYS A 32 13.13 25.43 19.07
N VAL A 33 13.97 25.25 18.04
CA VAL A 33 14.85 24.09 17.87
C VAL A 33 16.25 24.57 17.52
N SER A 34 17.27 23.98 18.17
CA SER A 34 18.67 24.30 17.88
C SER A 34 19.07 23.83 16.47
N GLN A 35 20.07 24.49 15.86
CA GLN A 35 20.63 24.06 14.57
C GLN A 35 21.09 22.59 14.58
N ARG A 36 21.71 22.15 15.68
CA ARG A 36 22.21 20.77 15.82
C ARG A 36 21.05 19.77 15.78
N THR A 37 19.99 20.01 16.55
CA THR A 37 18.79 19.16 16.58
C THR A 37 18.09 19.14 15.22
N PHE A 38 17.95 20.31 14.58
CA PHE A 38 17.38 20.42 13.25
C PHE A 38 18.15 19.59 12.23
N ASN A 39 19.48 19.70 12.22
CA ASN A 39 20.32 18.98 11.26
C ASN A 39 20.19 17.46 11.40
N ILE A 40 20.18 16.94 12.63
CA ILE A 40 20.04 15.49 12.89
C ILE A 40 18.68 14.99 12.40
N LEU A 41 17.59 15.60 12.87
CA LEU A 41 16.24 15.15 12.52
C LEU A 41 15.92 15.34 11.04
N SER A 42 16.36 16.45 10.44
CA SER A 42 16.17 16.71 9.01
C SER A 42 16.90 15.66 8.16
N LYS A 43 18.12 15.28 8.54
CA LYS A 43 18.88 14.23 7.87
C LYS A 43 18.16 12.88 7.96
N GLU A 44 17.75 12.47 9.15
CA GLU A 44 17.02 11.20 9.34
C GLU A 44 15.73 11.16 8.50
N MET A 45 14.97 12.26 8.46
CA MET A 45 13.77 12.37 7.63
C MET A 45 14.08 12.23 6.13
N VAL A 46 15.17 12.84 5.66
CA VAL A 46 15.63 12.71 4.26
C VAL A 46 16.03 11.26 3.96
N ASP A 47 16.74 10.60 4.87
CA ASP A 47 17.17 9.21 4.70
C ASP A 47 15.96 8.26 4.63
N ILE A 48 14.94 8.47 5.48
CA ILE A 48 13.66 7.73 5.45
C ILE A 48 12.91 7.98 4.13
N GLU A 49 12.81 9.23 3.69
CA GLU A 49 12.17 9.58 2.42
C GLU A 49 12.87 8.89 1.25
N ALA A 50 14.20 8.91 1.21
CA ALA A 50 14.99 8.26 0.17
C ALA A 50 14.79 6.74 0.16
N ALA A 51 14.80 6.10 1.33
CA ALA A 51 14.54 4.66 1.45
C ALA A 51 13.13 4.28 0.97
N ALA A 52 12.11 5.06 1.34
CA ALA A 52 10.73 4.82 0.93
C ALA A 52 10.53 5.00 -0.59
N ILE A 53 11.16 6.04 -1.18
CA ILE A 53 11.15 6.26 -2.63
C ILE A 53 11.81 5.10 -3.37
N ASN A 54 12.99 4.66 -2.92
CA ASN A 54 13.70 3.52 -3.51
C ASN A 54 12.87 2.23 -3.47
N MET A 55 12.25 1.91 -2.32
CA MET A 55 11.37 0.74 -2.21
C MET A 55 10.17 0.84 -3.16
N LYS A 56 9.56 2.02 -3.26
CA LYS A 56 8.46 2.27 -4.19
C LYS A 56 8.88 2.04 -5.64
N GLU A 57 10.03 2.57 -6.06
CA GLU A 57 10.55 2.38 -7.42
C GLU A 57 10.84 0.91 -7.73
N LYS A 58 11.40 0.16 -6.77
CA LYS A 58 11.62 -1.30 -6.92
C LYS A 58 10.30 -2.06 -7.11
N ILE A 59 9.27 -1.72 -6.35
CA ILE A 59 7.96 -2.36 -6.49
C ILE A 59 7.32 -2.00 -7.83
N GLU A 60 7.36 -0.72 -8.23
CA GLU A 60 6.87 -0.27 -9.54
C GLU A 60 7.61 -0.99 -10.69
N GLY A 61 8.92 -1.17 -10.57
CA GLY A 61 9.75 -1.92 -11.52
C GLY A 61 9.34 -3.39 -11.58
N SER A 62 9.15 -4.05 -10.44
CA SER A 62 8.67 -5.43 -10.36
C SER A 62 7.29 -5.61 -11.00
N ILE A 63 6.37 -4.67 -10.78
CA ILE A 63 5.04 -4.72 -11.41
C ILE A 63 5.13 -4.65 -12.93
N LYS A 64 5.95 -3.74 -13.46
CA LYS A 64 6.17 -3.61 -14.91
C LYS A 64 6.81 -4.87 -15.49
N PHE A 65 7.81 -5.42 -14.80
CA PHE A 65 8.49 -6.65 -15.19
C PHE A 65 7.51 -7.83 -15.29
N TRP A 66 6.75 -8.12 -14.23
CA TRP A 66 5.80 -9.23 -14.22
C TRP A 66 4.67 -9.07 -15.22
N LYS A 67 4.24 -7.83 -15.50
CA LYS A 67 3.29 -7.57 -16.58
C LYS A 67 3.87 -7.96 -17.94
N ALA A 68 5.11 -7.56 -18.23
CA ALA A 68 5.78 -7.89 -19.48
C ALA A 68 5.99 -9.39 -19.65
N VAL A 69 6.44 -10.08 -18.59
CA VAL A 69 6.59 -11.53 -18.58
C VAL A 69 5.26 -12.22 -18.87
N ALA A 70 4.19 -11.85 -18.17
CA ALA A 70 2.86 -12.44 -18.40
C ALA A 70 2.38 -12.23 -19.84
N SER A 71 2.56 -11.03 -20.41
CA SER A 71 2.18 -10.79 -21.81
C SER A 71 2.99 -11.64 -22.80
N GLU A 72 4.27 -11.86 -22.55
CA GLU A 72 5.10 -12.71 -23.41
C GLU A 72 4.73 -14.19 -23.30
N GLU A 73 4.46 -14.69 -22.09
CA GLU A 73 3.99 -16.06 -21.88
C GLU A 73 2.65 -16.31 -22.59
N ALA A 74 1.70 -15.36 -22.52
CA ALA A 74 0.44 -15.44 -23.26
C ALA A 74 0.68 -15.53 -24.78
N ARG A 75 1.61 -14.72 -25.32
CA ARG A 75 1.99 -14.73 -26.74
C ARG A 75 2.57 -16.09 -27.17
N ILE A 76 3.39 -16.72 -26.33
CA ILE A 76 3.94 -18.06 -26.60
C ILE A 76 2.80 -19.09 -26.70
N LEU A 77 1.85 -19.05 -25.76
CA LEU A 77 0.69 -19.93 -25.77
C LEU A 77 -0.23 -19.71 -26.98
N GLU A 78 -0.41 -18.46 -27.40
CA GLU A 78 -1.14 -18.12 -28.63
C GLU A 78 -0.47 -18.73 -29.87
N ASN A 79 0.86 -18.64 -29.98
CA ASN A 79 1.58 -19.27 -31.08
C ASN A 79 1.44 -20.80 -31.05
N LEU A 80 1.47 -21.40 -29.86
CA LEU A 80 1.27 -22.83 -29.70
C LEU A 80 -0.13 -23.28 -30.15
N LEU A 81 -1.16 -22.48 -29.85
CA LEU A 81 -2.52 -22.72 -30.38
C LEU A 81 -2.56 -22.70 -31.91
N VAL A 82 -1.82 -21.80 -32.55
CA VAL A 82 -1.74 -21.74 -34.02
C VAL A 82 -1.08 -23.01 -34.58
N ASP A 83 0.00 -23.49 -33.97
CA ASP A 83 0.65 -24.75 -34.38
C ASP A 83 -0.29 -25.96 -34.23
N PHE A 84 -0.97 -26.08 -33.09
CA PHE A 84 -1.95 -27.15 -32.89
C PHE A 84 -3.15 -27.04 -33.83
N ARG A 85 -3.56 -25.82 -34.18
CA ARG A 85 -4.62 -25.61 -35.17
C ARG A 85 -4.18 -26.13 -36.54
N PHE A 86 -2.94 -25.85 -36.93
CA PHE A 86 -2.37 -26.37 -38.17
C PHE A 86 -2.34 -27.90 -38.19
N LYS A 87 -1.85 -28.53 -37.11
CA LYS A 87 -1.86 -30.00 -36.95
C LYS A 87 -3.25 -30.61 -37.06
N SER A 88 -4.26 -29.94 -36.52
CA SER A 88 -5.65 -30.37 -36.66
C SER A 88 -6.14 -30.30 -38.11
N LEU A 89 -5.76 -29.25 -38.85
CA LEU A 89 -6.17 -29.08 -40.25
C LEU A 89 -5.52 -30.10 -41.19
N ILE A 90 -4.29 -30.52 -40.92
CA ILE A 90 -3.60 -31.55 -41.71
C ILE A 90 -3.96 -32.98 -41.28
N GLY A 91 -4.86 -33.14 -40.31
CA GLY A 91 -5.33 -34.44 -39.83
C GLY A 91 -4.38 -35.17 -38.86
N GLU A 92 -3.28 -34.52 -38.44
CA GLU A 92 -2.38 -35.06 -37.40
C GLU A 92 -3.01 -35.01 -36.00
N LEU A 93 -4.03 -34.17 -35.81
CA LEU A 93 -4.77 -34.04 -34.55
C LEU A 93 -6.27 -34.13 -34.82
N ASN A 94 -6.93 -35.10 -34.17
CA ASN A 94 -8.38 -35.27 -34.28
C ASN A 94 -9.15 -34.10 -33.62
N GLU A 95 -10.46 -33.97 -33.92
CA GLU A 95 -11.26 -32.86 -33.42
C GLU A 95 -11.35 -32.82 -31.88
N GLU A 96 -11.42 -33.98 -31.23
CA GLU A 96 -11.51 -34.06 -29.77
C GLU A 96 -10.20 -33.60 -29.10
N GLY A 97 -9.06 -34.03 -29.63
CA GLY A 97 -7.74 -33.60 -29.20
C GLY A 97 -7.54 -32.10 -29.40
N TRP A 98 -7.97 -31.56 -30.54
CA TRP A 98 -7.97 -30.12 -30.79
C TRP A 98 -8.83 -29.37 -29.77
N ARG A 99 -10.08 -29.80 -29.53
CA ARG A 99 -10.98 -29.16 -28.57
C ARG A 99 -10.42 -29.16 -27.16
N SER A 100 -9.81 -30.27 -26.73
CA SER A 100 -9.20 -30.37 -25.40
C SER A 100 -8.01 -29.41 -25.27
N ILE A 101 -7.08 -29.43 -26.23
CA ILE A 101 -5.90 -28.56 -26.23
C ILE A 101 -6.30 -27.09 -26.31
N SER A 102 -7.23 -26.74 -27.20
CA SER A 102 -7.68 -25.35 -27.36
C SER A 102 -8.34 -24.81 -26.10
N THR A 103 -9.10 -25.66 -25.40
CA THR A 103 -9.75 -25.29 -24.14
C THR A 103 -8.71 -25.09 -23.04
N ILE A 104 -7.78 -26.02 -22.87
CA ILE A 104 -6.75 -25.94 -21.82
C ILE A 104 -5.87 -24.71 -22.02
N ILE A 105 -5.31 -24.54 -23.22
CA ILE A 105 -4.43 -23.40 -23.49
C ILE A 105 -5.21 -22.08 -23.45
N GLY A 106 -6.46 -22.05 -23.92
CA GLY A 106 -7.33 -20.88 -23.81
C GLY A 106 -7.53 -20.44 -22.35
N LEU A 107 -7.84 -21.38 -21.45
CA LEU A 107 -7.96 -21.10 -20.01
C LEU A 107 -6.64 -20.60 -19.40
N CYS A 108 -5.50 -21.14 -19.84
CA CYS A 108 -4.19 -20.65 -19.42
C CYS A 108 -3.94 -19.19 -19.87
N ILE A 109 -4.23 -18.88 -21.14
CA ILE A 109 -4.12 -17.52 -21.70
C ILE A 109 -5.02 -16.56 -20.92
N ASP A 110 -6.28 -16.91 -20.68
CA ASP A 110 -7.23 -16.07 -19.93
C ASP A 110 -6.75 -15.78 -18.50
N SER A 111 -6.21 -16.80 -17.83
CA SER A 111 -5.63 -16.67 -16.48
C SER A 111 -4.43 -15.72 -16.48
N ILE A 112 -3.52 -15.87 -17.44
CA ILE A 112 -2.33 -15.03 -17.59
C ILE A 112 -2.71 -13.59 -17.93
N ASN A 113 -3.65 -13.39 -18.85
CA ASN A 113 -4.16 -12.06 -19.23
C ASN A 113 -4.84 -11.37 -18.04
N THR A 114 -5.63 -12.12 -17.26
CA THR A 114 -6.25 -11.61 -16.03
C THR A 114 -5.19 -11.15 -15.01
N PHE A 115 -4.10 -11.90 -14.87
CA PHE A 115 -2.97 -11.51 -14.04
C PHE A 115 -2.27 -10.24 -14.58
N ALA A 116 -1.96 -10.19 -15.87
CA ALA A 116 -1.32 -9.04 -16.52
C ALA A 116 -2.17 -7.76 -16.38
N ASP A 117 -3.49 -7.89 -16.53
CA ASP A 117 -4.46 -6.82 -16.32
C ASP A 117 -4.46 -6.33 -14.88
N LYS A 118 -4.45 -7.25 -13.91
CA LYS A 118 -4.34 -6.90 -12.49
C LYS A 118 -3.07 -6.08 -12.26
N MET A 119 -1.93 -6.51 -12.77
CA MET A 119 -0.67 -5.77 -12.66
C MET A 119 -0.75 -4.38 -13.33
N GLY A 120 -1.41 -4.28 -14.49
CA GLY A 120 -1.69 -3.01 -15.16
C GLY A 120 -2.55 -2.04 -14.34
N ARG A 121 -3.61 -2.56 -13.68
CA ARG A 121 -4.47 -1.76 -12.80
C ARG A 121 -3.71 -1.23 -11.58
N ILE A 122 -2.82 -2.03 -11.00
CA ILE A 122 -1.97 -1.60 -9.87
C ILE A 122 -1.06 -0.45 -10.29
N ALA A 123 -0.42 -0.56 -11.47
CA ALA A 123 0.43 0.50 -11.99
C ALA A 123 -0.36 1.81 -12.25
N LYS A 124 -1.56 1.71 -12.81
CA LYS A 124 -2.42 2.87 -13.09
C LYS A 124 -2.94 3.54 -11.81
N SER A 125 -3.46 2.76 -10.86
CA SER A 125 -3.95 3.27 -9.57
C SER A 125 -2.87 4.05 -8.82
N ASN A 126 -1.62 3.57 -8.85
CA ASN A 126 -0.50 4.29 -8.24
C ASN A 126 -0.09 5.56 -9.02
N ALA A 127 -0.23 5.57 -10.35
CA ALA A 127 -0.01 6.78 -11.15
C ALA A 127 -1.08 7.87 -10.85
N ASP A 128 -2.33 7.48 -10.67
CA ASP A 128 -3.42 8.40 -10.30
C ASP A 128 -3.20 8.99 -8.90
N LEU A 129 -2.67 8.20 -7.96
CA LEU A 129 -2.23 8.71 -6.64
C LEU A 129 -1.09 9.74 -6.76
N LYS A 130 -0.16 9.59 -7.74
CA LYS A 130 0.87 10.61 -8.02
C LYS A 130 0.25 11.90 -8.58
N ALA A 131 -0.77 11.79 -9.44
CA ALA A 131 -1.43 12.94 -10.07
C ALA A 131 -2.28 13.77 -9.10
N ASN A 132 -2.89 13.12 -8.09
CA ASN A 132 -3.72 13.77 -7.08
C ASN A 132 -2.93 14.22 -5.82
N SER A 133 -1.60 14.19 -5.85
CA SER A 133 -0.76 14.78 -4.79
C SER A 133 -0.96 16.30 -4.71
N PRO A 134 -1.29 16.88 -3.54
CA PRO A 134 -1.75 18.27 -3.38
C PRO A 134 -0.59 19.28 -3.39
N LEU A 135 0.14 19.37 -4.50
CA LEU A 135 1.17 20.39 -4.73
C LEU A 135 0.97 21.18 -6.03
N ARG A 136 -0.25 21.24 -6.59
CA ARG A 136 -0.52 22.08 -7.76
C ARG A 136 -1.78 22.94 -7.60
N LYS A 137 -1.52 24.26 -7.53
CA LYS A 137 -2.41 25.42 -7.69
C LYS A 137 -3.38 25.71 -6.54
N ARG A 138 -2.84 26.40 -5.53
CA ARG A 138 -3.60 27.37 -4.74
C ARG A 138 -3.79 28.64 -5.59
N ARG A 139 -4.99 28.83 -6.17
CA ARG A 139 -5.48 30.17 -6.50
C ARG A 139 -7.02 30.20 -6.46
N ASN A 140 -7.49 31.18 -5.70
CA ASN A 140 -8.83 31.77 -5.60
C ASN A 140 -9.82 31.16 -4.59
N ASN A 141 -9.82 31.82 -3.42
CA ASN A 141 -10.97 32.34 -2.67
C ASN A 141 -12.28 31.55 -2.73
N THR A 142 -12.60 30.89 -1.62
CA THR A 142 -13.96 30.97 -1.09
C THR A 142 -13.87 30.92 0.44
N SER A 143 -14.32 32.02 1.05
CA SER A 143 -14.52 32.19 2.48
C SER A 143 -15.63 31.26 2.97
N LEU A 144 -15.29 30.26 3.80
CA LEU A 144 -16.25 29.47 4.57
C LEU A 144 -15.71 29.24 5.99
N SER A 145 -16.62 29.34 6.96
CA SER A 145 -16.39 29.63 8.37
C SER A 145 -15.86 28.45 9.23
N PRO A 146 -15.31 28.71 10.43
CA PRO A 146 -14.61 27.71 11.26
C PRO A 146 -15.46 26.66 12.01
N SER A 147 -16.74 26.46 11.71
CA SER A 147 -17.67 25.73 12.59
C SER A 147 -17.93 24.24 12.29
N GLN A 148 -17.19 23.59 11.36
CA GLN A 148 -17.46 22.19 10.97
C GLN A 148 -16.35 21.16 11.27
N ARG A 149 -15.33 21.46 12.10
CA ARG A 149 -14.27 20.48 12.47
C ARG A 149 -14.61 19.59 13.66
N ARG A 150 -15.86 19.20 13.86
CA ARG A 150 -16.24 18.36 15.01
C ARG A 150 -17.34 17.35 14.70
N ALA A 151 -17.08 16.45 13.75
CA ALA A 151 -17.73 15.15 13.68
C ALA A 151 -16.94 14.25 12.73
N GLU A 152 -16.33 13.20 13.28
CA GLU A 152 -16.18 11.85 12.67
C GLU A 152 -14.97 11.15 13.29
N LEU A 153 -15.18 10.59 14.48
CA LEU A 153 -14.81 9.21 14.83
C LEU A 153 -15.49 8.90 16.18
N LYS A 154 -16.82 8.79 16.14
CA LYS A 154 -17.56 8.05 17.17
C LYS A 154 -17.69 6.63 16.67
N SER A 155 -16.76 5.76 17.05
CA SER A 155 -16.95 4.32 16.96
C SER A 155 -17.82 3.89 18.14
N SER A 156 -19.15 3.97 17.96
CA SER A 156 -20.07 3.17 18.76
C SER A 156 -20.09 1.76 18.19
N ASP A 157 -19.20 0.93 18.69
CA ASP A 157 -19.51 -0.48 18.89
C ASP A 157 -18.62 -0.97 20.03
N GLY A 158 -19.17 -1.79 20.93
CA GLY A 158 -18.68 -2.13 22.28
C GLY A 158 -17.31 -2.83 22.40
N SER A 159 -16.34 -2.47 21.56
CA SER A 159 -14.94 -2.89 21.63
C SER A 159 -14.32 -2.47 22.96
N ARG A 160 -14.13 -3.46 23.83
CA ARG A 160 -13.39 -3.30 25.08
C ARG A 160 -11.90 -3.47 24.81
N CYS A 161 -11.08 -2.80 25.60
CA CYS A 161 -9.64 -2.89 25.55
C CYS A 161 -9.19 -4.34 25.71
N MET A 162 -8.42 -4.82 24.74
CA MET A 162 -7.83 -6.16 24.70
C MET A 162 -6.32 -6.05 24.78
N ASN A 163 -5.80 -5.35 25.80
CA ASN A 163 -4.36 -5.22 26.01
C ASN A 163 -3.72 -6.59 26.33
N PRO A 164 -2.80 -7.11 25.49
CA PRO A 164 -2.09 -8.37 25.74
C PRO A 164 -1.33 -8.41 27.06
N TRP A 165 -0.82 -7.26 27.50
CA TRP A 165 -0.05 -7.10 28.73
C TRP A 165 -0.91 -6.75 29.94
N LYS A 166 -2.21 -6.50 29.75
CA LYS A 166 -3.19 -6.19 30.80
C LYS A 166 -4.59 -6.72 30.41
N PRO A 167 -4.78 -8.05 30.40
CA PRO A 167 -5.96 -8.69 29.82
C PRO A 167 -7.28 -8.31 30.53
N ASN A 168 -7.22 -7.80 31.76
CA ASN A 168 -8.37 -7.44 32.57
C ASN A 168 -8.80 -5.96 32.43
N CYS A 169 -8.22 -5.17 31.50
CA CYS A 169 -8.53 -3.74 31.41
C CYS A 169 -10.01 -3.45 31.11
N GLY A 170 -10.61 -4.13 30.12
CA GLY A 170 -12.05 -4.10 29.86
C GLY A 170 -12.67 -2.74 29.48
N ARG A 171 -11.90 -1.64 29.46
CA ARG A 171 -12.39 -0.28 29.19
C ARG A 171 -12.76 -0.07 27.72
N THR A 172 -13.76 0.77 27.46
CA THR A 172 -14.30 1.01 26.11
C THR A 172 -13.76 2.27 25.43
N GLU A 173 -12.96 3.08 26.13
CA GLU A 173 -12.35 4.30 25.58
C GLU A 173 -11.10 3.96 24.76
N ILE A 174 -11.33 3.39 23.58
CA ILE A 174 -10.28 2.93 22.68
C ILE A 174 -9.56 4.12 22.03
N ARG A 175 -8.23 4.18 22.22
CA ARG A 175 -7.37 5.21 21.64
C ARG A 175 -6.76 4.78 20.32
N LEU A 176 -6.33 3.52 20.25
CA LEU A 176 -5.71 2.92 19.06
C LEU A 176 -5.96 1.42 19.02
N SER A 177 -5.53 0.77 17.95
CA SER A 177 -5.48 -0.70 17.87
C SER A 177 -4.07 -1.16 17.50
N ILE A 178 -3.62 -2.27 18.08
CA ILE A 178 -2.32 -2.90 17.82
C ILE A 178 -2.50 -4.24 17.12
N TYR A 179 -1.48 -4.70 16.38
CA TYR A 179 -1.45 -6.06 15.85
C TYR A 179 -0.64 -6.95 16.79
N TYR A 180 -1.23 -8.04 17.28
CA TYR A 180 -0.61 -8.97 18.22
C TYR A 180 -1.10 -10.40 17.96
N ASN A 181 -0.18 -11.37 17.85
CA ASN A 181 -0.48 -12.79 17.58
C ASN A 181 -1.49 -13.01 16.44
N GLY A 182 -1.26 -12.33 15.32
CA GLY A 182 -2.08 -12.51 14.12
C GLY A 182 -3.44 -11.78 14.13
N ARG A 183 -3.77 -11.01 15.19
CA ARG A 183 -5.07 -10.34 15.36
C ARG A 183 -4.89 -8.85 15.68
N ILE A 184 -5.85 -8.03 15.26
CA ILE A 184 -5.93 -6.60 15.62
C ILE A 184 -6.68 -6.49 16.95
N LEU A 185 -6.05 -5.87 17.95
CA LEU A 185 -6.59 -5.70 19.30
C LEU A 185 -6.78 -4.22 19.62
N PRO A 186 -7.96 -3.80 20.09
CA PRO A 186 -8.22 -2.42 20.52
C PRO A 186 -7.56 -2.14 21.87
N ILE A 187 -6.91 -0.98 22.02
CA ILE A 187 -6.21 -0.54 23.24
C ILE A 187 -6.80 0.79 23.71
N CYS A 188 -7.17 0.85 24.99
CA CYS A 188 -7.66 2.08 25.61
C CYS A 188 -6.54 3.09 25.87
N ASP A 189 -6.93 4.35 26.08
CA ASP A 189 -6.00 5.46 26.31
C ASP A 189 -5.04 5.21 27.48
N GLU A 190 -5.53 4.68 28.61
CA GLU A 190 -4.69 4.40 29.78
C GLU A 190 -3.71 3.25 29.55
N CYS A 191 -4.15 2.16 28.90
CA CYS A 191 -3.25 1.08 28.53
C CYS A 191 -2.20 1.54 27.53
N TRP A 192 -2.58 2.39 26.58
CA TRP A 192 -1.63 2.95 25.63
C TRP A 192 -0.57 3.80 26.34
N LYS A 193 -0.97 4.64 27.29
CA LYS A 193 -0.03 5.43 28.09
C LYS A 193 0.98 4.55 28.82
N GLU A 194 0.52 3.52 29.51
CA GLU A 194 1.39 2.54 30.20
C GLU A 194 2.33 1.79 29.24
N ILE A 195 1.86 1.42 28.04
CA ILE A 195 2.68 0.74 27.03
C ILE A 195 3.73 1.70 26.46
N SER A 196 3.34 2.95 26.17
CA SER A 196 4.21 3.96 25.56
C SER A 196 5.39 4.38 26.45
N GLU A 197 5.26 4.15 27.77
CA GLU A 197 6.30 4.43 28.76
C GLU A 197 7.23 3.22 29.01
N LYS A 198 6.89 2.03 28.50
CA LYS A 198 7.70 0.81 28.66
C LYS A 198 8.48 0.53 27.38
N ASN A 199 9.76 0.19 27.52
CA ASN A 199 10.62 -0.23 26.41
C ASN A 199 10.37 -1.71 26.07
N ILE A 200 9.17 -2.03 25.57
CA ILE A 200 8.80 -3.38 25.13
C ILE A 200 9.22 -3.51 23.66
N GLU A 201 10.31 -4.20 23.43
CA GLU A 201 10.77 -4.57 22.09
C GLU A 201 10.02 -5.83 21.63
N TRP A 202 9.60 -5.83 20.36
CA TRP A 202 8.96 -6.98 19.74
C TRP A 202 10.04 -8.01 19.40
N THR A 203 10.25 -9.01 20.26
CA THR A 203 11.12 -10.15 19.93
C THR A 203 10.40 -11.08 18.95
N GLU A 204 11.08 -11.41 17.85
CA GLU A 204 10.64 -12.38 16.83
C GLU A 204 10.35 -13.77 17.39
#